data_AF-A0A7V8YKQ0-F1
#
_entry.id   AF-A0A7V8YKQ0-F1
#
_cell.length_a   1.000
_cell.length_b   1.000
_cell.length_c   1.000
_cell.angle_alpha   90.00
_cell.angle_beta   90.00
_cell.angle_gamma   90.00
#
_symmetry.space_group_name_H-M   'P 1'
#
loop_
_entity.id
_entity.type
_entity.pdbx_description
1 polymer ?
#
loop_
_entity_poly.entity_id
_entity_poly.type
_entity_poly.pdbx_seq_one_letter_code
_entity_poly.pdbx_strand_id
1 'polypeptide(L)'
;HRKRGRAGPAASVVFALMGVLLLTAHSPAERVVGGVCAAGFGLTAVLLALPRRTTPALVLDAHGLTDAASGAAAGFVAWSAVTGVVEQRLRGQRYLSVLVADPNAVLARVDPAVRAAMRGNLALLDTPVNIPMRPLPIGVAELALGFARRTPSALPAALRARLPADVQARPPATDAMLADLAVRTAAVGVSLPEPYLRLLGDQDGHSAGELRVFGSHPNDRLDGVLEANLDWRTHPDAEHVASEHVVLAEDNAHRYTAHVPTGTFQVLARSDHRSMARLSTFSDLMVAAIEEFPRPLG
;
A
#
# COMPACT_ATOMS: atom_id res chain seq x y z
N HIS A 1 -3.80 19.69 23.47
CA HIS A 1 -4.87 18.94 24.18
C HIS A 1 -4.34 17.61 24.73
N ARG A 2 -3.99 17.52 26.02
CA ARG A 2 -3.35 16.33 26.63
C ARG A 2 -3.95 16.02 28.02
N LYS A 3 -5.26 15.73 28.11
CA LYS A 3 -5.93 15.38 29.39
C LYS A 3 -6.93 14.21 29.34
N ARG A 4 -7.07 13.47 28.23
CA ARG A 4 -8.06 12.35 28.12
C ARG A 4 -7.53 10.94 28.43
N GLY A 5 -6.26 10.76 28.81
CA GLY A 5 -5.64 9.43 28.85
C GLY A 5 -5.68 8.63 30.16
N ARG A 6 -6.11 9.20 31.30
CA ARG A 6 -5.97 8.54 32.62
C ARG A 6 -7.27 7.99 33.24
N ALA A 7 -8.44 8.35 32.70
CA ALA A 7 -9.72 7.95 33.29
C ALA A 7 -10.07 6.47 33.06
N GLY A 8 -9.67 5.88 31.92
CA GLY A 8 -9.95 4.49 31.55
C GLY A 8 -9.44 3.44 32.54
N PRO A 9 -8.13 3.39 32.86
CA PRO A 9 -7.58 2.37 33.76
C PRO A 9 -8.09 2.50 35.20
N ALA A 10 -8.30 3.73 35.68
CA ALA A 10 -8.84 3.96 37.01
C ALA A 10 -10.28 3.41 37.14
N ALA A 11 -11.12 3.64 36.13
CA ALA A 11 -12.48 3.10 36.10
C ALA A 11 -12.47 1.56 36.07
N SER A 12 -11.64 0.93 35.23
CA SER A 12 -11.55 -0.53 35.16
C SER A 12 -11.11 -1.17 36.47
N VAL A 13 -10.17 -0.57 37.20
CA VAL A 13 -9.75 -1.06 38.52
C VAL A 13 -10.88 -0.94 39.54
N VAL A 14 -11.61 0.19 39.56
CA VAL A 14 -12.74 0.39 40.48
C VAL A 14 -13.83 -0.65 40.23
N PHE A 15 -14.21 -0.90 38.97
CA PHE A 15 -15.20 -1.92 38.64
C PHE A 15 -14.74 -3.34 38.96
N ALA A 16 -13.46 -3.65 38.79
CA ALA A 16 -12.91 -4.94 39.19
C ALA A 16 -12.99 -5.15 40.71
N LEU A 17 -12.63 -4.13 41.49
CA LEU A 17 -12.72 -4.18 42.97
C LEU A 17 -14.16 -4.29 43.46
N MET A 18 -15.11 -3.57 42.84
CA MET A 18 -16.53 -3.73 43.16
C MET A 18 -17.04 -5.14 42.81
N GLY A 19 -16.58 -5.72 41.70
CA GLY A 19 -16.88 -7.11 41.35
C GLY A 19 -16.39 -8.09 42.41
N VAL A 20 -15.16 -7.89 42.93
CA VAL A 20 -14.61 -8.69 44.04
C VAL A 20 -15.41 -8.51 45.33
N LEU A 21 -15.87 -7.30 45.63
CA LEU A 21 -16.73 -7.04 46.80
C LEU A 21 -18.09 -7.75 46.68
N LEU A 22 -18.69 -7.78 45.48
CA LEU A 22 -19.94 -8.50 45.22
C LEU A 22 -19.80 -10.02 45.38
N LEU A 23 -18.59 -10.57 45.25
CA LEU A 23 -18.33 -11.99 45.55
C LEU A 23 -18.48 -12.33 47.04
N THR A 24 -18.41 -11.36 47.95
CA THR A 24 -18.65 -11.58 49.38
C THR A 24 -20.12 -11.44 49.77
N ALA A 25 -21.01 -11.19 48.81
CA ALA A 25 -22.43 -11.01 49.05
C ALA A 25 -23.16 -12.34 49.35
N HIS A 26 -24.23 -12.28 50.13
CA HIS A 26 -24.96 -13.47 50.55
C HIS A 26 -25.79 -14.08 49.39
N SER A 27 -26.29 -13.23 48.48
CA SER A 27 -27.07 -13.68 47.33
C SER A 27 -26.22 -14.42 46.29
N PRO A 28 -26.65 -15.58 45.79
CA PRO A 28 -25.94 -16.28 44.71
C PRO A 28 -25.94 -15.48 43.39
N ALA A 29 -26.99 -14.69 43.12
CA ALA A 29 -27.08 -13.86 41.92
C ALA A 29 -26.04 -12.72 41.92
N GLU A 30 -25.86 -12.08 43.08
CA GLU A 30 -24.86 -11.00 43.26
C GLU A 30 -23.43 -11.54 43.08
N ARG A 31 -23.16 -12.76 43.56
CA ARG A 31 -21.87 -13.42 43.37
C ARG A 31 -21.58 -13.71 41.90
N VAL A 32 -22.56 -14.17 41.12
CA VAL A 32 -22.38 -14.38 39.67
C VAL A 32 -22.06 -13.08 38.96
N VAL A 33 -22.80 -12.00 39.25
CA VAL A 33 -22.54 -10.67 38.69
C VAL A 33 -21.16 -10.16 39.09
N GLY A 34 -20.80 -10.31 40.38
CA GLY A 34 -19.49 -9.95 40.90
C GLY A 34 -18.35 -10.68 40.18
N GLY A 35 -18.51 -11.97 39.93
CA GLY A 35 -17.53 -12.80 39.21
C GLY A 35 -17.33 -12.35 37.76
N VAL A 36 -18.41 -12.07 37.03
CA VAL A 36 -18.33 -11.57 35.64
C VAL A 36 -17.68 -10.18 35.60
N CYS A 37 -18.05 -9.28 36.51
CA CYS A 37 -17.45 -7.95 36.60
C CYS A 37 -15.96 -8.02 36.97
N ALA A 38 -15.59 -8.80 37.97
CA ALA A 38 -14.20 -8.97 38.39
C ALA A 38 -13.34 -9.57 37.27
N ALA A 39 -13.85 -10.59 36.57
CA ALA A 39 -13.14 -11.21 35.45
C ALA A 39 -12.98 -10.24 34.26
N GLY A 40 -14.06 -9.61 33.80
CA GLY A 40 -14.03 -8.72 32.63
C GLY A 40 -13.22 -7.45 32.86
N PHE A 41 -13.50 -6.73 33.95
CA PHE A 41 -12.80 -5.48 34.26
C PHE A 41 -11.41 -5.71 34.84
N GLY A 42 -11.20 -6.79 35.59
CA GLY A 42 -9.88 -7.19 36.09
C GLY A 42 -8.93 -7.54 34.96
N LEU A 43 -9.38 -8.34 33.98
CA LEU A 43 -8.60 -8.62 32.77
C LEU A 43 -8.27 -7.33 32.02
N THR A 44 -9.24 -6.43 31.86
CA THR A 44 -9.03 -5.13 31.19
C THR A 44 -8.01 -4.27 31.94
N ALA A 45 -8.08 -4.21 33.28
CA ALA A 45 -7.13 -3.47 34.10
C ALA A 45 -5.71 -4.02 34.00
N VAL A 46 -5.55 -5.36 34.02
CA VAL A 46 -4.25 -6.02 33.80
C VAL A 46 -3.71 -5.68 32.42
N LEU A 47 -4.52 -5.82 31.36
CA LEU A 47 -4.13 -5.50 29.98
C LEU A 47 -3.73 -4.02 29.79
N LEU A 48 -4.37 -3.10 30.50
CA LEU A 48 -4.02 -1.67 30.48
C LEU A 48 -2.78 -1.32 31.30
N ALA A 49 -2.47 -2.12 32.33
CA ALA A 49 -1.31 -1.93 33.20
C ALA A 49 -0.02 -2.57 32.66
N LEU A 50 -0.14 -3.53 31.73
CA LEU A 50 1.01 -4.13 31.04
C LEU A 50 1.84 -3.03 30.33
N PRO A 51 3.18 -3.09 30.39
CA PRO A 51 4.05 -2.12 29.73
C PRO A 51 3.71 -2.02 28.25
N ARG A 52 3.50 -0.80 27.76
CA ARG A 52 3.37 -0.59 26.32
C ARG A 52 4.71 -0.93 25.67
N ARG A 53 4.67 -1.82 24.70
CA ARG A 53 5.86 -2.18 23.91
C ARG A 53 6.47 -0.91 23.33
N THR A 54 7.76 -0.70 23.59
CA THR A 54 8.58 0.38 23.04
C THR A 54 9.10 0.05 21.64
N THR A 55 8.85 -1.16 21.16
CA THR A 55 9.19 -1.60 19.81
C THR A 55 8.32 -0.86 18.79
N PRO A 56 8.90 -0.35 17.70
CA PRO A 56 8.13 0.22 16.60
C PRO A 56 7.06 -0.77 16.12
N ALA A 57 5.85 -0.28 15.84
CA ALA A 57 4.74 -1.12 15.37
C ALA A 57 5.02 -1.74 14.00
N LEU A 58 5.80 -1.04 13.16
CA LEU A 58 6.23 -1.52 11.85
C LEU A 58 7.60 -0.92 11.53
N VAL A 59 8.51 -1.74 11.04
CA VAL A 59 9.82 -1.31 10.52
C VAL A 59 9.93 -1.77 9.08
N LEU A 60 10.31 -0.87 8.16
CA LEU A 60 10.63 -1.20 6.78
C LEU A 60 12.12 -0.92 6.56
N ASP A 61 12.92 -1.95 6.30
CA ASP A 61 14.36 -1.84 6.06
C ASP A 61 14.74 -2.36 4.66
N ALA A 62 16.04 -2.52 4.39
CA ALA A 62 16.52 -2.98 3.09
C ALA A 62 16.24 -4.47 2.81
N HIS A 63 16.00 -5.28 3.85
CA HIS A 63 15.85 -6.73 3.75
C HIS A 63 14.37 -7.16 3.80
N GLY A 64 13.54 -6.41 4.53
CA GLY A 64 12.12 -6.73 4.66
C GLY A 64 11.33 -5.74 5.48
N LEU A 65 10.14 -6.18 5.87
CA LEU A 65 9.31 -5.53 6.87
C LEU A 65 9.36 -6.32 8.18
N THR A 66 9.29 -5.65 9.32
CA THR A 66 9.04 -6.27 10.61
C THR A 66 7.74 -5.74 11.17
N ASP A 67 6.71 -6.59 11.19
CA ASP A 67 5.40 -6.29 11.76
C ASP A 67 5.36 -6.65 13.25
N ALA A 68 5.00 -5.66 14.07
CA ALA A 68 4.70 -5.78 15.50
C ALA A 68 3.43 -4.99 15.87
N ALA A 69 2.57 -4.69 14.88
CA ALA A 69 1.46 -3.76 15.00
C ALA A 69 0.23 -4.37 15.70
N SER A 70 0.19 -5.68 15.87
CA SER A 70 -0.97 -6.38 16.43
C SER A 70 -0.61 -7.65 17.22
N GLY A 71 -1.61 -8.26 17.87
CA GLY A 71 -1.48 -9.58 18.48
C GLY A 71 -1.35 -10.73 17.47
N ALA A 72 -1.64 -10.47 16.18
CA ALA A 72 -1.47 -11.39 15.06
C ALA A 72 -0.29 -10.96 14.17
N ALA A 73 0.71 -10.29 14.74
CA ALA A 73 1.83 -9.74 14.02
C ALA A 73 2.70 -10.82 13.35
N ALA A 74 3.07 -10.59 12.09
CA ALA A 74 3.80 -11.56 11.28
C ALA A 74 5.31 -11.65 11.60
N GLY A 75 5.85 -10.70 12.38
CA GLY A 75 7.28 -10.54 12.57
C GLY A 75 7.98 -10.11 11.28
N PHE A 76 9.21 -10.58 11.07
CA PHE A 76 10.01 -10.24 9.89
C PHE A 76 9.52 -10.96 8.62
N VAL A 77 9.14 -10.24 7.56
CA VAL A 77 8.84 -10.77 6.23
C VAL A 77 9.84 -10.17 5.23
N ALA A 78 10.62 -11.00 4.55
CA ALA A 78 11.58 -10.55 3.55
C ALA A 78 10.87 -9.97 2.32
N TRP A 79 11.47 -8.99 1.66
CA TRP A 79 10.90 -8.40 0.45
C TRP A 79 10.67 -9.42 -0.67
N SER A 80 11.55 -10.41 -0.78
CA SER A 80 11.42 -11.51 -1.75
C SER A 80 10.19 -12.39 -1.55
N ALA A 81 9.59 -12.39 -0.36
CA ALA A 81 8.36 -13.11 -0.09
C ALA A 81 7.10 -12.29 -0.44
N VAL A 82 7.22 -10.97 -0.61
CA VAL A 82 6.10 -10.05 -0.83
C VAL A 82 5.73 -10.00 -2.31
N THR A 83 4.51 -10.43 -2.63
CA THR A 83 3.97 -10.43 -3.99
C THR A 83 3.09 -9.22 -4.29
N GLY A 84 2.79 -8.40 -3.28
CA GLY A 84 2.05 -7.15 -3.44
C GLY A 84 1.49 -6.67 -2.12
N VAL A 85 0.77 -5.54 -2.16
CA VAL A 85 -0.01 -5.07 -1.01
C VAL A 85 -1.39 -4.61 -1.48
N VAL A 86 -2.37 -4.59 -0.58
CA VAL A 86 -3.73 -4.14 -0.89
C VAL A 86 -4.36 -3.48 0.35
N GLU A 87 -5.11 -2.39 0.15
CA GLU A 87 -5.95 -1.86 1.22
C GLU A 87 -7.19 -2.74 1.37
N GLN A 88 -7.43 -3.24 2.58
CA GLN A 88 -8.67 -3.95 2.90
C GLN A 88 -9.36 -3.31 4.10
N ARG A 89 -10.69 -3.50 4.17
CA ARG A 89 -11.53 -3.05 5.27
C ARG A 89 -12.28 -4.21 5.87
N LEU A 90 -12.12 -4.40 7.17
CA LEU A 90 -12.84 -5.42 7.93
C LEU A 90 -13.46 -4.76 9.16
N ARG A 91 -14.80 -4.82 9.26
CA ARG A 91 -15.59 -4.28 10.39
C ARG A 91 -15.24 -2.81 10.71
N GLY A 92 -15.10 -1.98 9.67
CA GLY A 92 -14.77 -0.55 9.81
C GLY A 92 -13.30 -0.26 10.15
N GLN A 93 -12.46 -1.28 10.34
CA GLN A 93 -11.01 -1.13 10.50
C GLN A 93 -10.32 -1.25 9.14
N ARG A 94 -9.39 -0.34 8.85
CA ARG A 94 -8.52 -0.37 7.68
C ARG A 94 -7.25 -1.17 7.97
N TYR A 95 -6.83 -1.96 6.98
CA TYR A 95 -5.60 -2.74 6.97
C TYR A 95 -4.84 -2.46 5.68
N LEU A 96 -3.52 -2.47 5.77
CA LEU A 96 -2.69 -2.75 4.60
C LEU A 96 -2.29 -4.23 4.67
N SER A 97 -2.85 -5.00 3.75
CA SER A 97 -2.65 -6.44 3.67
C SER A 97 -1.50 -6.73 2.74
N VAL A 98 -0.53 -7.51 3.22
CA VAL A 98 0.69 -7.83 2.48
C VAL A 98 0.52 -9.20 1.86
N LEU A 99 0.44 -9.26 0.54
CA LEU A 99 0.34 -10.51 -0.19
C LEU A 99 1.71 -11.19 -0.18
N VAL A 100 1.73 -12.49 0.10
CA VAL A 100 2.97 -13.27 0.19
C VAL A 100 2.89 -14.51 -0.70
N ALA A 101 4.03 -14.90 -1.28
CA ALA A 101 4.10 -16.05 -2.20
C ALA A 101 3.74 -17.38 -1.53
N ASP A 102 4.18 -17.57 -0.27
CA ASP A 102 3.88 -18.76 0.53
C ASP A 102 3.31 -18.36 1.90
N PRO A 103 1.96 -18.32 2.03
CA PRO A 103 1.29 -18.08 3.31
C PRO A 103 1.67 -19.10 4.41
N ASN A 104 1.93 -20.35 4.04
CA ASN A 104 2.21 -21.41 5.00
C ASN A 104 3.61 -21.26 5.61
N ALA A 105 4.60 -20.81 4.84
CA ALA A 105 5.91 -20.47 5.36
C ALA A 105 5.84 -19.37 6.45
N VAL A 106 4.97 -18.38 6.26
CA VAL A 106 4.74 -17.32 7.26
C VAL A 106 4.05 -17.88 8.52
N LEU A 107 3.09 -18.78 8.36
CA LEU A 107 2.38 -19.41 9.48
C LEU A 107 3.27 -20.40 10.26
N ALA A 108 4.21 -21.08 9.61
CA ALA A 108 5.04 -22.10 10.22
C ALA A 108 5.98 -21.55 11.30
N ARG A 109 6.51 -20.34 11.10
CA ARG A 109 7.52 -19.68 11.94
C ARG A 109 6.99 -18.90 13.15
N VAL A 110 5.67 -18.75 13.29
CA VAL A 110 5.05 -18.01 14.41
C VAL A 110 4.50 -18.96 15.48
N ASP A 111 4.33 -18.46 16.70
CA ASP A 111 3.79 -19.23 17.82
C ASP A 111 2.36 -19.75 17.54
N PRO A 112 1.93 -20.88 18.15
CA PRO A 112 0.62 -21.48 17.85
C PRO A 112 -0.59 -20.55 18.03
N ALA A 113 -0.57 -19.67 19.03
CA ALA A 113 -1.64 -18.70 19.26
C ALA A 113 -1.69 -17.63 18.16
N VAL A 114 -0.54 -17.10 17.76
CA VAL A 114 -0.41 -16.13 16.66
C VAL A 114 -0.79 -16.79 15.34
N ARG A 115 -0.36 -18.03 15.11
CA ARG A 115 -0.73 -18.84 13.94
C ARG A 115 -2.24 -19.01 13.80
N ALA A 116 -2.96 -19.28 14.89
CA ALA A 116 -4.41 -19.41 14.86
C ALA A 116 -5.09 -18.09 14.45
N ALA A 117 -4.62 -16.95 14.98
CA ALA A 117 -5.12 -15.63 14.60
C ALA A 117 -4.81 -15.31 13.11
N MET A 118 -3.59 -15.60 12.65
CA MET A 118 -3.18 -15.39 11.26
C MET A 118 -3.90 -16.31 10.26
N ARG A 119 -4.36 -17.50 10.66
CA ARG A 119 -5.27 -18.31 9.84
C ARG A 119 -6.65 -17.66 9.70
N GLY A 120 -7.15 -17.03 10.75
CA GLY A 120 -8.37 -16.21 10.67
C GLY A 120 -8.21 -15.04 9.71
N ASN A 121 -7.06 -14.37 9.74
CA ASN A 121 -6.71 -13.34 8.77
C ASN A 121 -6.71 -13.89 7.33
N LEU A 122 -6.01 -15.01 7.09
CA LEU A 122 -5.97 -15.64 5.77
C LEU A 122 -7.36 -15.99 5.25
N ALA A 123 -8.25 -16.49 6.10
CA ALA A 123 -9.62 -16.82 5.72
C ALA A 123 -10.53 -15.60 5.45
N LEU A 124 -10.20 -14.43 6.00
CA LEU A 124 -11.04 -13.22 5.90
C LEU A 124 -10.50 -12.17 4.94
N LEU A 125 -9.19 -12.18 4.69
CA LEU A 125 -8.44 -11.13 4.01
C LEU A 125 -7.47 -11.70 2.94
N ASP A 126 -7.52 -13.00 2.67
CA ASP A 126 -6.74 -13.72 1.65
C ASP A 126 -5.20 -13.68 1.83
N THR A 127 -4.73 -13.15 2.94
CA THR A 127 -3.31 -13.20 3.34
C THR A 127 -3.18 -13.31 4.86
N PRO A 128 -2.15 -14.00 5.40
CA PRO A 128 -1.95 -14.04 6.84
C PRO A 128 -1.39 -12.72 7.40
N VAL A 129 -0.74 -11.89 6.57
CA VAL A 129 -0.06 -10.66 7.01
C VAL A 129 -0.95 -9.44 6.78
N ASN A 130 -1.54 -8.90 7.86
CA ASN A 130 -2.47 -7.78 7.79
C ASN A 130 -2.06 -6.71 8.81
N ILE A 131 -1.58 -5.58 8.31
CA ILE A 131 -1.07 -4.50 9.14
C ILE A 131 -2.24 -3.57 9.45
N PRO A 132 -2.73 -3.52 10.71
CA PRO A 132 -3.77 -2.57 11.07
C PRO A 132 -3.22 -1.15 10.99
N MET A 133 -4.00 -0.23 10.42
CA MET A 133 -3.56 1.16 10.26
C MET A 133 -3.68 1.99 11.53
N ARG A 134 -4.56 1.60 12.47
CA ARG A 134 -4.84 2.36 13.70
C ARG A 134 -3.61 2.66 14.58
N PRO A 135 -2.67 1.73 14.82
CA PRO A 135 -1.47 2.01 15.61
C PRO A 135 -0.40 2.80 14.86
N LEU A 136 -0.54 3.00 13.54
CA LEU A 136 0.46 3.67 12.72
C LEU A 136 0.19 5.19 12.63
N PRO A 137 1.24 6.03 12.67
CA PRO A 137 1.09 7.47 12.53
C PRO A 137 0.87 7.93 11.09
N ILE A 138 1.07 7.04 10.11
CA ILE A 138 1.00 7.31 8.67
C ILE A 138 -0.26 6.71 8.03
N GLY A 139 -0.67 7.27 6.90
CA GLY A 139 -1.81 6.78 6.12
C GLY A 139 -1.48 5.54 5.26
N VAL A 140 -2.52 4.90 4.71
CA VAL A 140 -2.35 3.72 3.82
C VAL A 140 -1.54 4.08 2.58
N ALA A 141 -1.82 5.22 1.95
CA ALA A 141 -1.12 5.65 0.75
C ALA A 141 0.38 5.85 0.98
N GLU A 142 0.73 6.49 2.10
CA GLU A 142 2.13 6.71 2.50
C GLU A 142 2.83 5.39 2.82
N LEU A 143 2.14 4.48 3.51
CA LEU A 143 2.70 3.15 3.78
C LEU A 143 2.90 2.33 2.50
N ALA A 144 1.91 2.28 1.62
CA ALA A 144 1.99 1.59 0.34
C ALA A 144 3.12 2.15 -0.53
N LEU A 145 3.32 3.46 -0.52
CA LEU A 145 4.46 4.10 -1.18
C LEU A 145 5.80 3.67 -0.57
N GLY A 146 5.88 3.56 0.76
CA GLY A 146 7.04 3.01 1.46
C GLY A 146 7.37 1.57 1.06
N PHE A 147 6.36 0.76 0.75
CA PHE A 147 6.54 -0.56 0.14
C PHE A 147 6.98 -0.47 -1.32
N ALA A 148 6.35 0.38 -2.14
CA ALA A 148 6.67 0.53 -3.56
C ALA A 148 8.13 0.93 -3.82
N ARG A 149 8.74 1.71 -2.91
CA ARG A 149 10.18 2.04 -2.93
C ARG A 149 11.11 0.84 -2.76
N ARG A 150 10.62 -0.26 -2.21
CA ARG A 150 11.42 -1.46 -1.86
C ARG A 150 11.03 -2.69 -2.67
N THR A 151 9.77 -2.76 -3.09
CA THR A 151 9.26 -3.82 -3.96
C THR A 151 8.34 -3.24 -5.04
N PRO A 152 8.64 -3.43 -6.33
CA PRO A 152 7.80 -2.97 -7.43
C PRO A 152 6.36 -3.48 -7.37
N SER A 153 6.14 -4.67 -6.82
CA SER A 153 4.83 -5.30 -6.70
C SER A 153 3.83 -4.53 -5.82
N ALA A 154 4.31 -3.60 -4.99
CA ALA A 154 3.45 -2.74 -4.18
C ALA A 154 3.00 -1.46 -4.92
N LEU A 155 3.55 -1.20 -6.11
CA LEU A 155 3.24 0.03 -6.84
C LEU A 155 1.76 0.18 -7.23
N PRO A 156 1.06 -0.86 -7.73
CA PRO A 156 -0.37 -0.74 -8.03
C PRO A 156 -1.18 -0.30 -6.81
N ALA A 157 -0.82 -0.81 -5.62
CA ALA A 157 -1.49 -0.45 -4.39
C ALA A 157 -1.22 1.00 -3.97
N ALA A 158 0.02 1.48 -4.14
CA ALA A 158 0.37 2.87 -3.88
C ALA A 158 -0.40 3.83 -4.78
N LEU A 159 -0.56 3.49 -6.06
CA LEU A 159 -1.39 4.22 -7.01
C LEU A 159 -2.86 4.22 -6.58
N ARG A 160 -3.46 3.04 -6.34
CA ARG A 160 -4.87 2.93 -5.91
C ARG A 160 -5.16 3.68 -4.62
N ALA A 161 -4.25 3.64 -3.65
CA ALA A 161 -4.44 4.32 -2.37
C ALA A 161 -4.47 5.86 -2.48
N ARG A 162 -4.07 6.41 -3.63
CA ARG A 162 -4.15 7.84 -3.96
C ARG A 162 -5.39 8.19 -4.78
N LEU A 163 -6.18 7.22 -5.23
CA LEU A 163 -7.43 7.49 -5.92
C LEU A 163 -8.44 8.14 -4.98
N PRO A 164 -9.14 9.19 -5.46
CA PRO A 164 -10.43 9.56 -4.90
C PRO A 164 -11.36 8.34 -4.92
N ALA A 165 -12.19 8.18 -3.88
CA ALA A 165 -13.04 7.00 -3.71
C ALA A 165 -14.07 6.79 -4.83
N ASP A 166 -14.33 7.82 -5.62
CA ASP A 166 -15.27 7.87 -6.75
C ASP A 166 -14.62 7.52 -8.10
N VAL A 167 -13.29 7.44 -8.18
CA VAL A 167 -12.59 7.08 -9.41
C VAL A 167 -12.49 5.56 -9.53
N GLN A 168 -13.23 5.00 -10.49
CA GLN A 168 -13.17 3.58 -10.80
C GLN A 168 -11.80 3.24 -11.44
N ALA A 169 -11.00 2.45 -10.72
CA ALA A 169 -9.75 1.92 -11.26
C ALA A 169 -10.03 1.05 -12.50
N ARG A 170 -9.23 1.22 -13.55
CA ARG A 170 -9.34 0.38 -14.75
C ARG A 170 -8.98 -1.06 -14.37
N PRO A 171 -9.69 -2.08 -14.89
CA PRO A 171 -9.28 -3.47 -14.70
C PRO A 171 -7.85 -3.70 -15.20
N PRO A 172 -7.16 -4.73 -14.70
CA PRO A 172 -5.84 -5.09 -15.21
C PRO A 172 -5.88 -5.49 -16.69
N ALA A 173 -4.79 -5.25 -17.42
CA ALA A 173 -4.67 -5.63 -18.82
C ALA A 173 -4.56 -7.16 -18.93
N THR A 174 -5.31 -7.75 -19.86
CA THR A 174 -5.21 -9.19 -20.11
C THR A 174 -3.93 -9.52 -20.89
N ASP A 175 -3.45 -10.76 -20.80
CA ASP A 175 -2.29 -11.22 -21.57
C ASP A 175 -2.45 -10.98 -23.08
N ALA A 176 -3.67 -11.12 -23.60
CA ALA A 176 -3.98 -10.84 -25.00
C ALA A 176 -3.81 -9.35 -25.35
N MET A 177 -4.24 -8.45 -24.45
CA MET A 177 -4.06 -7.00 -24.63
C MET A 177 -2.59 -6.60 -24.54
N LEU A 178 -1.82 -7.21 -23.63
CA LEU A 178 -0.39 -6.96 -23.51
C LEU A 178 0.38 -7.48 -24.73
N ALA A 179 0.02 -8.65 -25.26
CA ALA A 179 0.59 -9.20 -26.48
C ALA A 179 0.28 -8.31 -27.70
N ASP A 180 -0.97 -7.85 -27.84
CA ASP A 180 -1.35 -6.90 -28.89
C ASP A 180 -0.56 -5.59 -28.77
N LEU A 181 -0.51 -4.99 -27.57
CA LEU A 181 0.26 -3.78 -27.32
C LEU A 181 1.74 -3.94 -27.70
N ALA A 182 2.36 -5.07 -27.36
CA ALA A 182 3.75 -5.36 -27.73
C ALA A 182 3.93 -5.40 -29.26
N VAL A 183 3.00 -6.00 -29.99
CA VAL A 183 3.03 -6.01 -31.48
C VAL A 183 2.86 -4.60 -32.04
N ARG A 184 1.87 -3.84 -31.57
CA ARG A 184 1.59 -2.48 -32.08
C ARG A 184 2.74 -1.51 -31.80
N THR A 185 3.34 -1.59 -30.62
CA THR A 185 4.48 -0.74 -30.24
C THR A 185 5.75 -1.09 -31.02
N ALA A 186 6.03 -2.38 -31.22
CA ALA A 186 7.15 -2.82 -32.06
C ALA A 186 7.01 -2.33 -33.52
N ALA A 187 5.79 -2.33 -34.07
CA ALA A 187 5.53 -1.87 -35.44
C ALA A 187 5.88 -0.39 -35.68
N VAL A 188 5.92 0.43 -34.63
CA VAL A 188 6.28 1.86 -34.70
C VAL A 188 7.62 2.19 -34.03
N GLY A 189 8.43 1.17 -33.72
CA GLY A 189 9.73 1.37 -33.08
C GLY A 189 9.63 1.94 -31.67
N VAL A 190 8.58 1.59 -30.92
CA VAL A 190 8.44 1.89 -29.49
C VAL A 190 8.68 0.58 -28.73
N SER A 191 9.61 0.58 -27.78
CA SER A 191 9.84 -0.56 -26.89
C SER A 191 9.45 -0.18 -25.47
N LEU A 192 8.43 -0.85 -24.93
CA LEU A 192 7.96 -0.60 -23.58
C LEU A 192 8.84 -1.37 -22.57
N PRO A 193 9.22 -0.73 -21.44
CA PRO A 193 9.94 -1.43 -20.38
C PRO A 193 9.10 -2.55 -19.76
N GLU A 194 9.73 -3.70 -19.53
CA GLU A 194 9.11 -4.85 -18.88
C GLU A 194 8.43 -4.54 -17.51
N PRO A 195 9.03 -3.72 -16.61
CA PRO A 195 8.35 -3.32 -15.37
C PRO A 195 7.05 -2.56 -15.59
N TYR A 196 6.94 -1.82 -16.69
CA TYR A 196 5.73 -1.09 -17.06
C TYR A 196 4.65 -2.04 -17.60
N LEU A 197 5.02 -3.03 -18.42
CA LEU A 197 4.08 -4.08 -18.87
C LEU A 197 3.49 -4.86 -17.70
N ARG A 198 4.31 -5.19 -16.69
CA ARG A 198 3.81 -5.81 -15.45
C ARG A 198 2.84 -4.91 -14.69
N LEU A 199 3.14 -3.60 -14.60
CA LEU A 199 2.20 -2.65 -14.00
C LEU A 199 0.85 -2.68 -14.73
N LEU A 200 0.84 -2.70 -16.07
CA LEU A 200 -0.39 -2.80 -16.85
C LEU A 200 -1.16 -4.09 -16.58
N GLY A 201 -0.45 -5.21 -16.43
CA GLY A 201 -1.02 -6.51 -16.04
C GLY A 201 -1.62 -6.55 -14.64
N ASP A 202 -1.21 -5.64 -13.75
CA ASP A 202 -1.80 -5.45 -12.41
C ASP A 202 -2.87 -4.34 -12.38
N GLN A 203 -2.75 -3.36 -13.28
CA GLN A 203 -3.62 -2.19 -13.40
C GLN A 203 -3.37 -1.47 -14.74
N ASP A 204 -4.35 -1.48 -15.66
CA ASP A 204 -4.21 -1.00 -17.05
C ASP A 204 -4.23 0.53 -17.20
N GLY A 205 -3.28 1.20 -16.56
CA GLY A 205 -3.21 2.66 -16.49
C GLY A 205 -3.97 3.24 -15.29
N HIS A 206 -3.86 4.55 -15.14
CA HIS A 206 -4.32 5.26 -13.97
C HIS A 206 -4.55 6.74 -14.27
N SER A 207 -5.58 7.32 -13.66
CA SER A 207 -5.70 8.76 -13.57
C SER A 207 -6.05 9.13 -12.14
N ALA A 208 -5.20 9.91 -11.51
CA ALA A 208 -5.44 10.50 -10.20
C ALA A 208 -5.13 11.99 -10.34
N GLY A 209 -6.14 12.85 -10.15
CA GLY A 209 -6.08 14.28 -10.50
C GLY A 209 -5.39 14.52 -11.84
N GLU A 210 -4.23 15.20 -11.84
CA GLU A 210 -3.48 15.53 -13.05
C GLU A 210 -2.56 14.41 -13.56
N LEU A 211 -2.20 13.45 -12.70
CA LEU A 211 -1.29 12.35 -13.04
C LEU A 211 -2.04 11.30 -13.83
N ARG A 212 -1.60 11.11 -15.07
CA ARG A 212 -2.10 10.14 -16.03
C ARG A 212 -1.00 9.12 -16.31
N VAL A 213 -1.16 7.90 -15.81
CA VAL A 213 -0.34 6.73 -16.17
C VAL A 213 -1.04 6.04 -17.32
N PHE A 214 -0.42 5.97 -18.48
CA PHE A 214 -1.12 5.51 -19.69
C PHE A 214 -1.50 4.03 -19.61
N GLY A 215 -2.57 3.67 -20.32
CA GLY A 215 -3.01 2.26 -20.39
C GLY A 215 -2.48 1.54 -21.62
N SER A 216 -2.88 0.30 -21.80
CA SER A 216 -2.60 -0.50 -23.01
C SER A 216 -3.40 -0.06 -24.24
N HIS A 217 -4.55 0.60 -24.02
CA HIS A 217 -5.44 1.12 -25.07
C HIS A 217 -6.10 2.43 -24.61
N PRO A 218 -6.53 3.30 -25.54
CA PRO A 218 -7.27 4.50 -25.19
C PRO A 218 -8.67 4.18 -24.68
N ASN A 219 -9.23 5.07 -23.87
CA ASN A 219 -10.65 5.12 -23.50
C ASN A 219 -11.09 6.59 -23.33
N ASP A 220 -12.34 6.81 -22.92
CA ASP A 220 -12.91 8.16 -22.75
C ASP A 220 -12.17 9.07 -21.74
N ARG A 221 -11.26 8.52 -20.92
CA ARG A 221 -10.60 9.22 -19.80
C ARG A 221 -9.08 9.22 -19.85
N LEU A 222 -8.47 8.30 -20.61
CA LEU A 222 -7.05 8.03 -20.58
C LEU A 222 -6.60 7.49 -21.93
N ASP A 223 -5.58 8.12 -22.49
CA ASP A 223 -4.94 7.66 -23.71
C ASP A 223 -4.21 6.33 -23.49
N GLY A 224 -4.09 5.55 -24.57
CA GLY A 224 -3.18 4.43 -24.59
C GLY A 224 -1.73 4.92 -24.69
N VAL A 225 -0.80 4.14 -24.12
CA VAL A 225 0.63 4.49 -24.10
C VAL A 225 1.19 4.65 -25.50
N LEU A 226 0.69 3.87 -26.47
CA LEU A 226 1.13 3.98 -27.86
C LEU A 226 0.67 5.31 -28.47
N GLU A 227 -0.62 5.62 -28.33
CA GLU A 227 -1.25 6.81 -28.89
C GLU A 227 -0.61 8.08 -28.31
N ALA A 228 -0.36 8.11 -26.99
CA ALA A 228 0.34 9.23 -26.32
C ALA A 228 1.78 9.44 -26.84
N ASN A 229 2.51 8.36 -27.14
CA ASN A 229 3.87 8.48 -27.67
C ASN A 229 3.90 8.88 -29.15
N LEU A 230 2.92 8.43 -29.95
CA LEU A 230 2.78 8.86 -31.34
C LEU A 230 2.44 10.34 -31.43
N ASP A 231 1.51 10.81 -30.60
CA ASP A 231 1.18 12.23 -30.50
C ASP A 231 2.43 13.06 -30.13
N TRP A 232 3.16 12.63 -29.09
CA TRP A 232 4.37 13.34 -28.66
C TRP A 232 5.46 13.42 -29.74
N ARG A 233 5.66 12.34 -30.52
CA ARG A 233 6.63 12.31 -31.62
C ARG A 233 6.27 13.25 -32.77
N THR A 234 5.00 13.65 -32.90
CA THR A 234 4.57 14.62 -33.91
C THR A 234 4.72 16.07 -33.45
N HIS A 235 5.11 16.30 -32.19
CA HIS A 235 5.23 17.63 -31.63
C HIS A 235 6.54 18.31 -32.07
N PRO A 236 6.50 19.52 -32.66
CA PRO A 236 7.68 20.15 -33.27
C PRO A 236 8.87 20.33 -32.32
N ASP A 237 8.60 20.63 -31.05
CA ASP A 237 9.63 20.91 -30.04
C ASP A 237 10.23 19.63 -29.42
N ALA A 238 9.70 18.46 -29.78
CA ALA A 238 10.02 17.19 -29.15
C ALA A 238 10.81 16.22 -30.04
N GLU A 239 11.04 16.52 -31.32
CA GLU A 239 11.48 15.55 -32.33
C GLU A 239 12.70 14.72 -31.89
N HIS A 240 13.75 15.36 -31.36
CA HIS A 240 14.94 14.64 -30.92
C HIS A 240 14.69 13.85 -29.63
N VAL A 241 14.05 14.45 -28.64
CA VAL A 241 13.83 13.85 -27.31
C VAL A 241 12.83 12.68 -27.38
N ALA A 242 11.78 12.82 -28.18
CA ALA A 242 10.72 11.82 -28.36
C ALA A 242 11.20 10.57 -29.13
N SER A 243 12.30 10.67 -29.86
CA SER A 243 12.94 9.51 -30.51
C SER A 243 13.69 8.62 -29.51
N GLU A 244 14.22 9.22 -28.44
CA GLU A 244 15.02 8.53 -27.43
C GLU A 244 14.23 8.13 -26.17
N HIS A 245 13.00 8.61 -26.03
CA HIS A 245 12.19 8.41 -24.84
C HIS A 245 10.83 7.79 -25.16
N VAL A 246 10.32 7.05 -24.19
CA VAL A 246 8.94 6.53 -24.17
C VAL A 246 8.24 7.13 -22.96
N VAL A 247 7.16 7.88 -23.17
CA VAL A 247 6.32 8.42 -22.09
C VAL A 247 5.44 7.31 -21.54
N LEU A 248 5.52 7.10 -20.22
CA LEU A 248 4.78 6.08 -19.48
C LEU A 248 3.66 6.70 -18.66
N ALA A 249 3.90 7.92 -18.17
CA ALA A 249 2.93 8.74 -17.47
C ALA A 249 3.22 10.23 -17.70
N GLU A 250 2.25 11.08 -17.43
CA GLU A 250 2.43 12.53 -17.43
C GLU A 250 1.51 13.22 -16.42
N ASP A 251 1.88 14.44 -16.06
CA ASP A 251 0.99 15.38 -15.37
C ASP A 251 1.03 16.76 -16.08
N ASN A 252 0.63 17.82 -15.39
CA ASN A 252 0.62 19.16 -15.98
C ASN A 252 2.01 19.75 -16.20
N ALA A 253 2.99 19.37 -15.38
CA ALA A 253 4.34 19.92 -15.40
C ALA A 253 5.36 18.94 -15.97
N HIS A 254 5.13 17.63 -15.87
CA HIS A 254 6.14 16.62 -16.09
C HIS A 254 5.69 15.47 -16.99
N ARG A 255 6.66 14.87 -17.68
CA ARG A 255 6.56 13.58 -18.36
C ARG A 255 7.49 12.59 -17.69
N TYR A 256 6.94 11.43 -17.36
CA TYR A 256 7.65 10.32 -16.73
C TYR A 256 7.98 9.31 -17.81
N THR A 257 9.27 9.19 -18.14
CA THR A 257 9.72 8.53 -19.35
C THR A 257 10.73 7.41 -19.08
N ALA A 258 10.78 6.44 -19.99
CA ALA A 258 11.91 5.53 -20.12
C ALA A 258 12.82 6.01 -21.26
N HIS A 259 14.11 6.12 -20.99
CA HIS A 259 15.13 6.46 -21.98
C HIS A 259 15.60 5.18 -22.67
N VAL A 260 15.26 5.03 -23.94
CA VAL A 260 15.47 3.80 -24.73
C VAL A 260 16.95 3.43 -24.83
N PRO A 261 17.89 4.35 -25.13
CA PRO A 261 19.30 3.99 -25.30
C PRO A 261 19.97 3.44 -24.04
N THR A 262 19.58 3.90 -22.85
CA THR A 262 20.24 3.52 -21.58
C THR A 262 19.40 2.60 -20.72
N GLY A 263 18.11 2.43 -21.01
CA GLY A 263 17.15 1.73 -20.16
C GLY A 263 16.87 2.42 -18.81
N THR A 264 17.34 3.66 -18.61
CA THR A 264 17.08 4.43 -17.37
C THR A 264 15.75 5.17 -17.45
N PHE A 265 15.25 5.64 -16.31
CA PHE A 265 14.01 6.42 -16.25
C PHE A 265 14.31 7.89 -16.01
N GLN A 266 13.50 8.78 -16.57
CA GLN A 266 13.68 10.22 -16.43
C GLN A 266 12.37 10.95 -16.20
N VAL A 267 12.44 12.00 -15.39
CA VAL A 267 11.38 13.02 -15.28
C VAL A 267 11.79 14.18 -16.17
N LEU A 268 10.99 14.47 -17.19
CA LEU A 268 11.21 15.57 -18.12
C LEU A 268 10.20 16.69 -17.85
N ALA A 269 10.64 17.93 -17.84
CA ALA A 269 9.73 19.07 -17.85
C ALA A 269 8.90 19.07 -19.14
N ARG A 270 7.59 19.32 -19.03
CA ARG A 270 6.68 19.30 -20.18
C ARG A 270 6.88 20.50 -21.11
N SER A 271 7.35 21.62 -20.57
CA SER A 271 7.53 22.90 -21.27
C SER A 271 8.73 22.95 -22.21
N ASP A 272 9.85 22.35 -21.82
CA ASP A 272 11.12 22.45 -22.55
C ASP A 272 11.85 21.11 -22.67
N HIS A 273 11.22 20.01 -22.27
CA HIS A 273 11.74 18.64 -22.30
C HIS A 273 13.05 18.44 -21.53
N ARG A 274 13.42 19.38 -20.64
CA ARG A 274 14.64 19.27 -19.85
C ARG A 274 14.53 18.14 -18.83
N SER A 275 15.57 17.31 -18.76
CA SER A 275 15.69 16.29 -17.71
C SER A 275 15.80 16.93 -16.33
N MET A 276 14.84 16.65 -15.46
CA MET A 276 14.77 17.13 -14.08
C MET A 276 15.33 16.11 -13.08
N ALA A 277 15.13 14.82 -13.36
CA ALA A 277 15.63 13.73 -12.56
C ALA A 277 15.97 12.52 -13.44
N ARG A 278 17.02 11.79 -13.07
CA ARG A 278 17.39 10.50 -13.66
C ARG A 278 17.32 9.43 -12.58
N LEU A 279 16.60 8.36 -12.88
CA LEU A 279 16.23 7.32 -11.93
C LEU A 279 16.64 5.96 -12.49
N SER A 280 17.15 5.09 -11.62
CA SER A 280 17.65 3.77 -12.00
C SER A 280 16.56 2.72 -12.13
N THR A 281 15.40 2.92 -11.51
CA THR A 281 14.32 1.94 -11.50
C THR A 281 12.98 2.55 -11.88
N PHE A 282 12.10 1.71 -12.43
CA PHE A 282 10.73 2.08 -12.75
C PHE A 282 9.93 2.45 -11.48
N SER A 283 10.19 1.74 -10.38
CA SER A 283 9.56 2.03 -9.09
C SER A 283 9.92 3.42 -8.59
N ASP A 284 11.18 3.85 -8.71
CA ASP A 284 11.59 5.19 -8.32
C ASP A 284 10.89 6.26 -9.19
N LEU A 285 10.76 6.00 -10.50
CA LEU A 285 10.02 6.90 -11.41
C LEU A 285 8.57 7.07 -10.97
N MET A 286 7.89 5.97 -10.70
CA MET A 286 6.48 6.00 -10.35
C MET A 286 6.26 6.54 -8.94
N VAL A 287 7.19 6.31 -8.01
CA VAL A 287 7.19 6.95 -6.70
C VAL A 287 7.36 8.47 -6.85
N ALA A 288 8.28 8.93 -7.70
CA ALA A 288 8.44 10.37 -7.97
C ALA A 288 7.13 10.98 -8.52
N ALA A 289 6.49 10.29 -9.47
CA ALA A 289 5.21 10.70 -10.04
C ALA A 289 4.10 10.82 -8.99
N ILE A 290 4.04 9.86 -8.04
CA ILE A 290 3.06 9.87 -6.96
C ILE A 290 3.38 10.91 -5.88
N GLU A 291 4.66 11.25 -5.69
CA GLU A 291 5.10 12.18 -4.64
C GLU A 291 5.04 13.64 -5.03
N GLU A 292 5.14 13.99 -6.32
CA GLU A 292 4.88 15.36 -6.78
C GLU A 292 3.39 15.74 -6.65
N PHE A 293 2.53 14.73 -6.48
CA PHE A 293 1.07 14.87 -6.40
C PHE A 293 0.48 15.79 -5.31
N PRO A 294 1.15 16.13 -4.18
CA PRO A 294 0.62 17.08 -3.20
C PRO A 294 1.44 18.37 -3.08
N ARG A 295 2.39 18.67 -3.97
CA ARG A 295 3.09 19.96 -3.94
C ARG A 295 2.88 20.69 -5.25
N PRO A 296 2.00 21.71 -5.31
CA PRO A 296 2.23 22.75 -6.30
C PRO A 296 3.64 23.25 -6.02
N LEU A 297 4.55 23.16 -6.99
CA LEU A 297 5.82 23.86 -6.93
C LEU A 297 5.48 25.35 -6.96
N GLY A 298 5.36 25.91 -5.75
CA GLY A 298 5.15 27.31 -5.41
C GLY A 298 5.71 27.55 -4.02
#